data_AF-A0A8J8BG20-F1
#
_entry.id   AF-A0A8J8BG20-F1
#
_cell.length_a   1.000
_cell.length_b   1.000
_cell.length_c   1.000
_cell.angle_alpha   90.00
_cell.angle_beta   90.00
_cell.angle_gamma   90.00
#
_symmetry.space_group_name_H-M   'P 1'
#
loop_
_entity.id
_entity.type
_entity.pdbx_description
1 polymer ?
#
loop_
_entity_poly.entity_id
_entity_poly.type
_entity_poly.pdbx_seq_one_letter_code
_entity_poly.pdbx_strand_id
1 'polypeptide(L)'
;HAFDQALDSLREIRRQIPKEQSDHAAILDTHIMVLQDPKLRRATEHYIRDMHLNAEWALEKGVADIERSFQGIEDEYFRARVQELRLLTTRVMNQLLGNKNSIKPITSRVILIAHDLSPADTVELDVSKIMAFATAQGGRTSHVAILARTLEIPAVVGVEDLESSVADNQFVIVDGFRGQIVIDPDDKELTYYTDLKYSFEAYQKEVMRKLDLPAETRDGFRVQLHANIELFEEVSKVLDYAGDGVGLYRTEYSYLYRTELPTEQELMEEYRDLASILYPRRVVIRTLDAGGDKLGHGFEQYDEANPVLGLRAVRFCLRHQDIFKTQLRAILRASQVGNMSLMFPMISGLGELREVLAVFDQAKSELIEEGLPFDPQVPVGIMIELPSAVMIADILAKHVDFFSIGTNDLIQYSLGIDRTNKYVSHLYQPLHPALLRSIKQVVDAGHKAGIEVSMCGEMASDPYCLPILMGMHVDSLSLNPQSIPWIKRILRKLTKEECSELLSQVLSLDSVSASNKLVRESIFKRFPDELQFYSSILEQEEE
;
A
#
# COMPACT_ATOMS: atom_id res chain seq x y z
N HIS A 1 19.81 -27.81 22.30
CA HIS A 1 19.70 -26.65 23.21
C HIS A 1 19.44 -25.35 22.46
N ALA A 2 20.39 -24.83 21.67
CA ALA A 2 20.16 -23.59 20.90
C ALA A 2 18.95 -23.66 19.95
N PHE A 3 18.76 -24.79 19.25
CA PHE A 3 17.54 -25.06 18.47
C PHE A 3 16.27 -25.01 19.31
N ASP A 4 16.30 -25.61 20.51
CA ASP A 4 15.14 -25.69 21.40
C ASP A 4 14.82 -24.29 21.98
N GLN A 5 15.84 -23.49 22.33
CA GLN A 5 15.69 -22.11 22.77
C GLN A 5 15.13 -21.19 21.67
N ALA A 6 15.60 -21.34 20.43
CA ALA A 6 15.05 -20.61 19.30
C ALA A 6 13.58 -20.97 19.04
N LEU A 7 13.22 -22.26 19.17
CA LEU A 7 11.84 -22.73 19.08
C LEU A 7 10.95 -22.19 20.20
N ASP A 8 11.44 -22.17 21.43
CA ASP A 8 10.68 -21.67 22.57
C ASP A 8 10.48 -20.14 22.47
N SER A 9 11.48 -19.39 22.00
CA SER A 9 11.34 -17.97 21.69
C SER A 9 10.25 -17.72 20.64
N LEU A 10 10.24 -18.45 19.52
CA LEU A 10 9.18 -18.32 18.50
C LEU A 10 7.79 -18.67 19.03
N ARG A 11 7.69 -19.66 19.93
CA ARG A 11 6.42 -20.02 20.59
C ARG A 11 5.95 -18.95 21.57
N GLU A 12 6.86 -18.26 22.25
CA GLU A 12 6.50 -17.13 23.11
C GLU A 12 5.97 -15.96 22.29
N ILE A 13 6.62 -15.62 21.18
CA ILE A 13 6.16 -14.57 20.26
C ILE A 13 4.78 -14.94 19.71
N ARG A 14 4.60 -16.20 19.27
CA ARG A 14 3.31 -16.72 18.81
C ARG A 14 2.20 -16.55 19.86
N ARG A 15 2.51 -16.72 21.16
CA ARG A 15 1.52 -16.58 22.25
C ARG A 15 1.15 -15.12 22.53
N GLN A 16 2.00 -14.17 22.17
CA GLN A 16 1.76 -12.74 22.37
C GLN A 16 0.88 -12.13 21.27
N ILE A 17 0.72 -12.83 20.15
CA ILE A 17 -0.11 -12.40 19.04
C ILE A 17 -1.61 -12.51 19.41
N PRO A 18 -2.37 -11.39 19.37
CA PRO A 18 -3.83 -11.42 19.53
C PRO A 18 -4.50 -12.29 18.46
N LYS A 19 -5.67 -12.87 18.78
CA LYS A 19 -6.43 -13.67 17.80
C LYS A 19 -6.81 -12.89 16.53
N GLU A 20 -6.92 -11.57 16.64
CA GLU A 20 -7.18 -10.64 15.54
C GLU A 20 -6.02 -10.54 14.54
N GLN A 21 -4.81 -10.95 14.93
CA GLN A 21 -3.59 -10.98 14.11
C GLN A 21 -3.18 -12.41 13.75
N SER A 22 -4.17 -13.27 13.44
CA SER A 22 -3.97 -14.70 13.14
C SER A 22 -2.93 -14.97 12.06
N ASP A 23 -2.74 -14.03 11.12
CA ASP A 23 -1.84 -14.17 9.98
C ASP A 23 -0.37 -14.14 10.40
N HIS A 24 -0.01 -13.26 11.34
CA HIS A 24 1.32 -13.23 11.94
C HIS A 24 1.62 -14.52 12.71
N ALA A 25 0.59 -15.13 13.33
CA ALA A 25 0.73 -16.40 14.02
C ALA A 25 0.98 -17.57 13.04
N ALA A 26 0.36 -17.54 11.86
CA ALA A 26 0.53 -18.56 10.82
C ALA A 26 1.94 -18.56 10.19
N ILE A 27 2.53 -17.37 9.98
CA ILE A 27 3.93 -17.23 9.53
C ILE A 27 4.88 -17.82 10.58
N LEU A 28 4.69 -17.47 11.86
CA LEU A 28 5.49 -18.02 12.95
C LEU A 28 5.33 -19.53 13.09
N ASP A 29 4.16 -20.08 12.78
CA ASP A 29 3.94 -21.53 12.75
C ASP A 29 4.74 -22.23 11.66
N THR A 30 4.83 -21.61 10.49
CA THR A 30 5.69 -22.07 9.40
C THR A 30 7.15 -22.02 9.81
N HIS A 31 7.58 -20.93 10.44
CA HIS A 31 8.94 -20.78 10.99
C HIS A 31 9.26 -21.85 12.03
N ILE A 32 8.33 -22.11 12.96
CA ILE A 32 8.45 -23.16 13.98
C ILE A 32 8.55 -24.53 13.30
N MET A 33 7.75 -24.80 12.28
CA MET A 33 7.76 -26.07 11.55
C MET A 33 9.09 -26.30 10.80
N VAL A 34 9.64 -25.25 10.16
CA VAL A 34 10.94 -25.31 9.48
C VAL A 34 12.07 -25.59 10.47
N LEU A 35 12.09 -24.90 11.62
CA LEU A 35 13.09 -25.15 12.67
C LEU A 35 12.94 -26.52 13.33
N GLN A 36 11.74 -27.09 13.34
CA GLN A 36 11.47 -28.45 13.83
C GLN A 36 11.88 -29.53 12.82
N ASP A 37 12.16 -29.19 11.56
CA ASP A 37 12.55 -30.18 10.56
C ASP A 37 13.84 -30.89 11.01
N PRO A 38 13.79 -32.21 11.24
CA PRO A 38 14.95 -32.96 11.71
C PRO A 38 16.09 -32.98 10.69
N LYS A 39 15.88 -32.64 9.41
CA LYS A 39 16.94 -32.62 8.39
C LYS A 39 18.05 -31.63 8.72
N LEU A 40 17.72 -30.38 9.04
CA LEU A 40 18.72 -29.35 9.39
C LEU A 40 19.49 -29.75 10.66
N ARG A 41 18.76 -30.21 11.68
CA ARG A 41 19.35 -30.66 12.93
C ARG A 41 20.28 -31.85 12.72
N ARG A 42 19.87 -32.86 11.95
CA ARG A 42 20.70 -34.04 11.65
C ARG A 42 21.92 -33.70 10.79
N ALA A 43 21.76 -32.84 9.78
CA ALA A 43 22.88 -32.38 8.96
C ALA A 43 23.92 -31.65 9.81
N THR A 44 23.48 -30.77 10.71
CA THR A 44 24.34 -30.08 11.67
C THR A 44 25.02 -31.08 12.62
N GLU A 45 24.26 -32.02 13.21
CA GLU A 45 24.79 -33.04 14.12
C GLU A 45 25.83 -33.96 13.43
N HIS A 46 25.67 -34.27 12.14
CA HIS A 46 26.62 -35.05 11.35
C HIS A 46 27.97 -34.33 11.24
N TYR A 47 27.99 -33.04 10.90
CA TYR A 47 29.23 -32.25 10.86
C TYR A 47 29.92 -32.13 12.22
N ILE A 48 29.16 -32.04 13.30
CA ILE A 48 29.72 -32.01 14.66
C ILE A 48 30.36 -33.36 15.01
N ARG A 49 29.65 -34.47 14.80
CA ARG A 49 30.10 -35.80 15.27
C ARG A 49 31.19 -36.40 14.40
N ASP A 50 31.06 -36.28 13.09
CA ASP A 50 31.93 -37.00 12.16
C ASP A 50 33.13 -36.15 11.76
N MET A 51 32.93 -34.84 11.59
CA MET A 51 34.00 -33.89 11.23
C MET A 51 34.57 -33.10 12.41
N HIS A 52 34.03 -33.27 13.62
CA HIS A 52 34.51 -32.61 14.85
C HIS A 52 34.54 -31.08 14.74
N LEU A 53 33.60 -30.50 13.97
CA LEU A 53 33.45 -29.05 13.86
C LEU A 53 32.76 -28.49 15.10
N ASN A 54 33.03 -27.21 15.40
CA ASN A 54 32.23 -26.48 16.39
C ASN A 54 30.77 -26.32 15.90
N ALA A 55 29.85 -26.04 16.82
CA ALA A 55 28.42 -26.06 16.54
C ALA A 55 28.00 -24.95 15.56
N GLU A 56 28.66 -23.80 15.64
CA GLU A 56 28.43 -22.63 14.79
C GLU A 56 28.78 -22.95 13.34
N TRP A 57 29.99 -23.46 13.09
CA TRP A 57 30.43 -23.77 11.74
C TRP A 57 29.71 -24.99 11.18
N ALA A 58 29.38 -25.97 12.02
CA ALA A 58 28.56 -27.11 11.61
C ALA A 58 27.15 -26.69 11.18
N LEU A 59 26.55 -25.70 11.85
CA LEU A 59 25.25 -25.15 11.49
C LEU A 59 25.31 -24.46 10.13
N GLU A 60 26.34 -23.63 9.91
CA GLU A 60 26.56 -22.95 8.62
C GLU A 60 26.76 -23.95 7.47
N LYS A 61 27.50 -25.05 7.72
CA LYS A 61 27.65 -26.14 6.74
C LYS A 61 26.37 -26.91 6.49
N GLY A 62 25.59 -27.18 7.54
CA GLY A 62 24.28 -27.82 7.44
C GLY A 62 23.29 -27.01 6.61
N VAL A 63 23.26 -25.69 6.80
CA VAL A 63 22.48 -24.78 5.95
C VAL A 63 23.01 -24.80 4.52
N ALA A 64 24.32 -24.67 4.32
CA ALA A 64 24.91 -24.65 2.97
C ALA A 64 24.69 -25.96 2.18
N ASP A 65 24.55 -27.10 2.85
CA ASP A 65 24.17 -28.38 2.21
C ASP A 65 22.71 -28.39 1.78
N ILE A 66 21.83 -27.88 2.63
CA ILE A 66 20.42 -27.73 2.29
C ILE A 66 20.26 -26.74 1.13
N GLU A 67 20.97 -25.62 1.17
CA GLU A 67 21.03 -24.66 0.05
C GLU A 67 21.53 -25.30 -1.23
N ARG A 68 22.63 -26.06 -1.19
CA ARG A 68 23.15 -26.78 -2.36
C ARG A 68 22.15 -27.81 -2.89
N SER A 69 21.40 -28.47 -2.02
CA SER A 69 20.34 -29.41 -2.43
C SER A 69 19.18 -28.71 -3.14
N PHE A 70 19.01 -27.39 -2.91
CA PHE A 70 17.99 -26.57 -3.55
C PHE A 70 18.52 -25.72 -4.73
N GLN A 71 19.83 -25.52 -4.86
CA GLN A 71 20.46 -24.77 -5.97
C GLN A 71 20.22 -25.36 -7.36
N GLY A 72 19.82 -26.64 -7.46
CA GLY A 72 19.45 -27.28 -8.73
C GLY A 72 17.97 -27.15 -9.11
N ILE A 73 17.16 -26.47 -8.28
CA ILE A 73 15.73 -26.28 -8.52
C ILE A 73 15.52 -24.81 -8.86
N GLU A 74 15.25 -24.52 -10.14
CA GLU A 74 14.92 -23.18 -10.63
C GLU A 74 13.47 -22.84 -10.28
N ASP A 75 13.19 -22.67 -9.00
CA ASP A 75 11.85 -22.32 -8.51
C ASP A 75 11.99 -21.27 -7.39
N GLU A 76 11.27 -20.16 -7.57
CA GLU A 76 11.28 -18.99 -6.70
C GLU A 76 10.80 -19.31 -5.29
N TYR A 77 9.91 -20.30 -5.14
CA TYR A 77 9.52 -20.87 -3.85
C TYR A 77 10.71 -21.36 -3.04
N PHE A 78 11.62 -22.11 -3.66
CA PHE A 78 12.80 -22.63 -2.98
C PHE A 78 13.81 -21.53 -2.68
N ARG A 79 13.90 -20.49 -3.52
CA ARG A 79 14.72 -19.31 -3.24
C ARG A 79 14.22 -18.53 -2.02
N ALA A 80 12.92 -18.26 -1.94
CA ALA A 80 12.30 -17.61 -0.79
C ALA A 80 12.48 -18.46 0.48
N ARG A 81 12.29 -19.78 0.40
CA ARG A 81 12.46 -20.70 1.53
C ARG A 81 13.91 -20.83 1.99
N VAL A 82 14.87 -20.71 1.08
CA VAL A 82 16.30 -20.63 1.42
C VAL A 82 16.61 -19.34 2.16
N GLN A 83 16.05 -18.20 1.73
CA GLN A 83 16.20 -16.92 2.46
C GLN A 83 15.56 -16.98 3.84
N GLU A 84 14.35 -17.54 3.97
CA GLU A 84 13.70 -17.78 5.28
C GLU A 84 14.51 -18.72 6.16
N LEU A 85 15.03 -19.82 5.60
CA LEU A 85 15.91 -20.75 6.32
C LEU A 85 17.14 -20.03 6.86
N ARG A 86 17.74 -19.12 6.08
CA ARG A 86 18.85 -18.28 6.56
C ARG A 86 18.43 -17.39 7.72
N LEU A 87 17.31 -16.67 7.62
CA LEU A 87 16.80 -15.81 8.69
C LEU A 87 16.55 -16.60 9.99
N LEU A 88 15.93 -17.77 9.89
CA LEU A 88 15.69 -18.66 11.02
C LEU A 88 16.97 -19.23 11.60
N THR A 89 17.93 -19.58 10.75
CA THR A 89 19.20 -20.12 11.20
C THR A 89 20.06 -19.04 11.87
N THR A 90 19.94 -17.78 11.46
CA THR A 90 20.54 -16.64 12.17
C THR A 90 20.03 -16.57 13.62
N ARG A 91 18.76 -16.89 13.89
CA ARG A 91 18.25 -16.96 15.27
C ARG A 91 18.93 -18.09 16.06
N VAL A 92 19.11 -19.28 15.48
CA VAL A 92 19.82 -20.41 16.13
C VAL A 92 21.30 -20.09 16.35
N MET A 93 21.96 -19.51 15.34
CA MET A 93 23.36 -19.09 15.39
C MET A 93 23.59 -18.10 16.52
N ASN A 94 22.71 -17.11 16.68
CA ASN A 94 22.81 -16.15 17.76
C ASN A 94 22.68 -16.81 19.14
N GLN A 95 21.80 -17.81 19.30
CA GLN A 95 21.74 -18.60 20.54
C GLN A 95 23.03 -19.40 20.79
N LEU A 96 23.66 -19.95 19.75
CA LEU A 96 24.95 -20.64 19.87
C LEU A 96 26.08 -19.69 20.29
N LEU A 97 26.11 -18.49 19.71
CA LEU A 97 27.07 -17.43 20.03
C LEU A 97 26.81 -16.78 21.40
N GLY A 98 25.72 -17.12 22.09
CA GLY A 98 25.31 -16.50 23.34
C GLY A 98 24.74 -15.09 23.19
N ASN A 99 24.46 -14.67 21.95
CA ASN A 99 23.79 -13.42 21.64
C ASN A 99 22.28 -13.59 21.90
N LYS A 100 21.78 -12.93 22.95
CA LYS A 100 20.33 -12.88 23.21
C LYS A 100 19.67 -12.01 22.14
N ASN A 101 19.13 -12.64 21.09
CA ASN A 101 18.23 -12.01 20.12
C ASN A 101 16.86 -11.76 20.75
N SER A 102 16.80 -10.80 21.66
CA SER A 102 15.61 -9.99 21.83
C SER A 102 15.96 -8.64 21.25
N ILE A 103 15.06 -8.05 20.44
CA ILE A 103 15.04 -6.59 20.30
C ILE A 103 15.18 -6.07 21.74
N LYS A 104 16.29 -5.38 22.04
CA LYS A 104 16.54 -4.93 23.42
C LYS A 104 15.28 -4.23 23.86
N PRO A 105 14.67 -4.60 25.01
CA PRO A 105 13.40 -4.03 25.42
C PRO A 105 13.53 -2.52 25.34
N ILE A 106 12.70 -1.90 24.50
CA ILE A 106 12.76 -0.46 24.25
C ILE A 106 12.35 0.21 25.56
N THR A 107 13.34 0.69 26.30
CA THR A 107 13.17 1.30 27.64
C THR A 107 12.89 2.80 27.56
N SER A 108 13.19 3.42 26.43
CA SER A 108 13.07 4.87 26.20
C SER A 108 12.53 5.15 24.80
N ARG A 109 12.23 6.41 24.48
CA ARG A 109 11.80 6.80 23.13
C ARG A 109 12.99 6.71 22.18
N VAL A 110 12.86 5.94 21.09
CA VAL A 110 13.95 5.65 20.16
C VAL A 110 13.52 5.86 18.70
N ILE A 111 14.50 6.06 17.83
CA ILE A 111 14.35 5.96 16.38
C ILE A 111 14.81 4.54 15.99
N LEU A 112 13.97 3.79 15.29
CA LEU A 112 14.28 2.43 14.90
C LEU A 112 14.94 2.43 13.51
N ILE A 113 16.19 1.95 13.46
CA ILE A 113 16.95 1.75 12.23
C ILE A 113 17.13 0.25 12.01
N ALA A 114 16.81 -0.26 10.82
CA ALA A 114 16.94 -1.67 10.49
C ALA A 114 17.27 -1.88 9.00
N HIS A 115 17.84 -3.04 8.63
CA HIS A 115 17.95 -3.44 7.23
C HIS A 115 16.57 -3.51 6.57
N ASP A 116 15.68 -4.26 7.21
CA ASP A 116 14.28 -4.47 6.88
C ASP A 116 13.54 -4.86 8.18
N LEU A 117 12.22 -4.72 8.22
CA LEU A 117 11.40 -5.20 9.34
C LEU A 117 10.37 -6.18 8.82
N SER A 118 10.48 -7.43 9.28
CA SER A 118 9.49 -8.45 8.95
C SER A 118 8.18 -8.21 9.72
N PRO A 119 7.05 -8.75 9.24
CA PRO A 119 5.79 -8.72 9.98
C PRO A 119 5.89 -9.31 11.39
N ALA A 120 6.80 -10.26 11.64
CA ALA A 120 7.02 -10.83 12.97
C ALA A 120 7.72 -9.81 13.89
N ASP A 121 8.71 -9.08 13.38
CA ASP A 121 9.43 -8.07 14.15
C ASP A 121 8.49 -6.93 14.54
N THR A 122 7.58 -6.51 13.65
CA THR A 122 6.63 -5.43 13.93
C THR A 122 5.66 -5.73 15.07
N VAL A 123 5.33 -7.00 15.33
CA VAL A 123 4.44 -7.38 16.44
C VAL A 123 5.20 -7.36 17.78
N GLU A 124 6.49 -7.68 17.78
CA GLU A 124 7.33 -7.61 18.99
C GLU A 124 7.65 -6.16 19.41
N LEU A 125 7.43 -5.18 18.53
CA LEU A 125 7.75 -3.78 18.77
C LEU A 125 6.69 -3.08 19.62
N ASP A 126 7.14 -2.47 20.72
CA ASP A 126 6.33 -1.48 21.46
C ASP A 126 6.31 -0.16 20.68
N VAL A 127 5.35 -0.07 19.76
CA VAL A 127 5.13 1.06 18.86
C VAL A 127 5.01 2.39 19.61
N SER A 128 4.50 2.39 20.84
CA SER A 128 4.28 3.61 21.63
C SER A 128 5.56 4.37 21.97
N LYS A 129 6.71 3.71 21.87
CA LYS A 129 8.04 4.27 22.15
C LYS A 129 8.85 4.59 20.91
N ILE A 130 8.37 4.22 19.72
CA ILE A 130 9.07 4.49 18.47
C ILE A 130 8.69 5.88 17.99
N MET A 131 9.71 6.73 17.79
CA MET A 131 9.52 8.11 17.31
C MET A 131 9.61 8.23 15.79
N ALA A 132 10.38 7.36 15.14
CA ALA A 132 10.55 7.29 13.69
C ALA A 132 11.09 5.92 13.27
N PHE A 133 10.85 5.56 12.01
CA PHE A 133 11.45 4.39 11.36
C PHE A 133 12.43 4.80 10.27
N ALA A 134 13.52 4.06 10.13
CA ALA A 134 14.41 4.17 8.98
C ALA A 134 14.88 2.79 8.53
N THR A 135 14.67 2.44 7.26
CA THR A 135 15.08 1.13 6.72
C THR A 135 15.99 1.23 5.52
N ALA A 136 16.97 0.33 5.44
CA ALA A 136 17.90 0.28 4.30
C ALA A 136 17.21 -0.27 3.04
N GLN A 137 16.33 -1.26 3.21
CA GLN A 137 15.51 -1.84 2.16
C GLN A 137 14.04 -1.38 2.31
N GLY A 138 13.30 -1.43 1.19
CA GLY A 138 11.87 -1.17 1.16
C GLY A 138 11.50 0.05 0.31
N GLY A 139 10.31 0.01 -0.26
CA GLY A 139 9.71 1.14 -0.99
C GLY A 139 8.58 1.80 -0.20
N ARG A 140 7.97 2.85 -0.77
CA ARG A 140 6.78 3.52 -0.23
C ARG A 140 5.59 2.59 0.06
N THR A 141 5.55 1.43 -0.56
CA THR A 141 4.52 0.39 -0.41
C THR A 141 4.97 -0.78 0.47
N SER A 142 6.12 -0.69 1.13
CA SER A 142 6.58 -1.73 2.06
C SER A 142 5.69 -1.80 3.29
N HIS A 143 5.67 -2.97 3.95
CA HIS A 143 4.95 -3.19 5.20
C HIS A 143 5.27 -2.12 6.26
N VAL A 144 6.55 -1.75 6.38
CA VAL A 144 7.01 -0.69 7.29
C VAL A 144 6.45 0.67 6.91
N ALA A 145 6.45 1.03 5.63
CA ALA A 145 5.92 2.30 5.17
C ALA A 145 4.41 2.43 5.37
N ILE A 146 3.66 1.34 5.16
CA ILE A 146 2.22 1.27 5.42
C ILE A 146 1.96 1.42 6.92
N LEU A 147 2.60 0.60 7.75
CA LEU A 147 2.47 0.62 9.20
C LEU A 147 2.81 2.02 9.77
N ALA A 148 3.93 2.60 9.34
CA ALA A 148 4.35 3.93 9.78
C ALA A 148 3.30 5.01 9.44
N ARG A 149 2.69 4.96 8.26
CA ARG A 149 1.60 5.85 7.86
C ARG A 149 0.35 5.64 8.72
N THR A 150 -0.05 4.39 8.95
CA THR A 150 -1.17 4.05 9.83
C THR A 150 -0.91 4.43 11.29
N LEU A 151 0.35 4.51 11.72
CA LEU A 151 0.72 4.93 13.08
C LEU A 151 1.05 6.42 13.21
N GLU A 152 1.14 7.15 12.10
CA GLU A 152 1.53 8.57 12.04
C GLU A 152 2.96 8.81 12.53
N ILE A 153 3.80 7.80 12.36
CA ILE A 153 5.21 7.84 12.73
C ILE A 153 6.01 8.20 11.48
N PRO A 154 6.87 9.24 11.52
CA PRO A 154 7.77 9.56 10.41
C PRO A 154 8.62 8.35 10.01
N ALA A 155 8.71 8.08 8.70
CA ALA A 155 9.51 6.98 8.18
C ALA A 155 10.26 7.36 6.91
N VAL A 156 11.50 6.88 6.79
CA VAL A 156 12.33 6.96 5.58
C VAL A 156 12.76 5.55 5.22
N VAL A 157 12.47 5.10 4.00
CA VAL A 157 12.73 3.72 3.56
C VAL A 157 13.61 3.74 2.31
N GLY A 158 14.43 2.71 2.14
CA GLY A 158 15.33 2.59 0.99
C GLY A 158 16.60 3.43 1.12
N VAL A 159 17.10 3.63 2.34
CA VAL A 159 18.33 4.40 2.58
C VAL A 159 19.55 3.52 2.40
N GLU A 160 20.30 3.72 1.31
CA GLU A 160 21.56 3.00 1.07
C GLU A 160 22.59 3.30 2.19
N ASP A 161 23.36 2.28 2.58
CA ASP A 161 24.44 2.36 3.60
C ASP A 161 24.03 2.87 4.99
N LEU A 162 22.74 2.79 5.34
CA LEU A 162 22.21 3.25 6.64
C LEU A 162 22.88 2.56 7.83
N GLU A 163 23.05 1.24 7.77
CA GLU A 163 23.58 0.42 8.86
C GLU A 163 25.08 0.65 9.11
N SER A 164 25.83 1.01 8.07
CA SER A 164 27.24 1.38 8.20
C SER A 164 27.45 2.81 8.69
N SER A 165 26.44 3.67 8.54
CA SER A 165 26.56 5.10 8.81
C SER A 165 26.11 5.51 10.21
N VAL A 166 25.25 4.69 10.86
CA VAL A 166 24.67 5.01 12.18
C VAL A 166 25.05 3.97 13.21
N ALA A 167 25.52 4.42 14.37
CA ALA A 167 25.81 3.55 15.52
C ALA A 167 24.66 3.53 16.55
N ASP A 168 24.57 2.44 17.31
CA ASP A 168 23.67 2.33 18.47
C ASP A 168 23.84 3.52 19.44
N ASN A 169 22.72 4.10 19.89
CA ASN A 169 22.65 5.25 20.80
C ASN A 169 23.21 6.58 20.25
N GLN A 170 23.40 6.69 18.94
CA GLN A 170 23.72 7.95 18.30
C GLN A 170 22.49 8.88 18.25
N PHE A 171 22.71 10.19 18.34
CA PHE A 171 21.63 11.17 18.20
C PHE A 171 21.36 11.40 16.71
N VAL A 172 20.10 11.24 16.31
CA VAL A 172 19.69 11.27 14.90
C VAL A 172 18.38 12.04 14.78
N ILE A 173 18.23 12.80 13.69
CA ILE A 173 16.97 13.42 13.30
C ILE A 173 16.49 12.75 12.01
N VAL A 174 15.21 12.38 11.96
CA VAL A 174 14.57 11.82 10.76
C VAL A 174 13.60 12.85 10.22
N ASP A 175 13.87 13.35 9.02
CA ASP A 175 12.99 14.24 8.26
C ASP A 175 12.22 13.41 7.21
N GLY A 176 10.99 13.04 7.58
CA GLY A 176 10.08 12.31 6.69
C GLY A 176 9.52 13.15 5.52
N PHE A 177 9.64 14.49 5.56
CA PHE A 177 9.19 15.34 4.45
C PHE A 177 10.21 15.33 3.32
N ARG A 178 11.49 15.50 3.68
CA ARG A 178 12.60 15.53 2.71
C ARG A 178 13.24 14.17 2.46
N GLY A 179 12.86 13.14 3.22
CA GLY A 179 13.48 11.83 3.14
C GLY A 179 14.93 11.82 3.61
N GLN A 180 15.28 12.68 4.57
CA GLN A 180 16.65 12.87 5.05
C GLN A 180 16.84 12.33 6.46
N ILE A 181 18.03 11.81 6.73
CA ILE A 181 18.46 11.37 8.06
C ILE A 181 19.70 12.18 8.42
N VAL A 182 19.61 12.98 9.48
CA VAL A 182 20.72 13.82 9.96
C VAL A 182 21.34 13.15 11.17
N ILE A 183 22.61 12.80 11.04
CA ILE A 183 23.37 12.04 12.04
C ILE A 183 24.25 13.02 12.80
N ASP A 184 24.21 12.96 14.14
CA ASP A 184 24.96 13.85 15.03
C ASP A 184 24.81 15.36 14.68
N PRO A 185 23.56 15.87 14.65
CA PRO A 185 23.25 17.23 14.21
C PRO A 185 23.94 18.28 15.09
N ASP A 186 24.41 19.36 14.46
CA ASP A 186 24.95 20.50 15.19
C ASP A 186 23.84 21.34 15.86
N ASP A 187 24.23 22.30 16.70
CA ASP A 187 23.26 23.16 17.41
C ASP A 187 22.35 23.96 16.45
N LYS A 188 22.82 24.28 15.23
CA LYS A 188 22.05 25.01 14.23
C LYS A 188 21.01 24.11 13.59
N GLU A 189 21.41 22.89 13.20
CA GLU A 189 20.52 21.88 12.67
C GLU A 189 19.46 21.50 13.70
N LEU A 190 19.86 21.30 14.95
CA LEU A 190 18.92 21.00 16.05
C LEU A 190 17.89 22.12 16.23
N THR A 191 18.34 23.38 16.19
CA THR A 191 17.43 24.54 16.27
C THR A 191 16.48 24.58 15.07
N TYR A 192 17.02 24.41 13.85
CA TYR A 192 16.24 24.40 12.62
C TYR A 192 15.13 23.34 12.62
N TYR A 193 15.46 22.10 12.96
CA TYR A 193 14.48 21.01 12.99
C TYR A 193 13.49 21.14 14.15
N THR A 194 13.91 21.73 15.26
CA THR A 194 13.00 22.04 16.37
C THR A 194 11.98 23.10 15.96
N ASP A 195 12.41 24.17 15.32
CA ASP A 195 11.53 25.21 14.78
C ASP A 195 10.60 24.64 13.69
N LEU A 196 11.13 23.80 12.81
CA LEU A 196 10.35 23.10 11.78
C LEU A 196 9.24 22.25 12.42
N LYS A 197 9.56 21.46 13.45
CA LYS A 197 8.58 20.67 14.19
C LYS A 197 7.49 21.55 14.81
N TYR A 198 7.86 22.63 15.50
CA TYR A 198 6.86 23.53 16.11
C TYR A 198 5.99 24.22 15.06
N SER A 199 6.56 24.62 13.93
CA SER A 199 5.82 25.20 12.82
C SER A 199 4.81 24.21 12.24
N PHE A 200 5.20 22.94 12.08
CA PHE A 200 4.33 21.88 11.61
C PHE A 200 3.19 21.58 12.60
N GLU A 201 3.47 21.47 13.89
CA GLU A 201 2.44 21.27 14.92
C GLU A 201 1.44 22.43 14.98
N ALA A 202 1.90 23.67 14.81
CA ALA A 202 1.04 24.84 14.74
C ALA A 202 0.16 24.83 13.47
N TYR A 203 0.76 24.51 12.33
CA TYR A 203 0.06 24.35 11.05
C TYR A 203 -1.02 23.27 11.14
N GLN A 204 -0.69 22.08 11.67
CA GLN A 204 -1.62 20.98 11.87
C GLN A 204 -2.80 21.41 12.73
N LYS A 205 -2.58 22.08 13.87
CA LYS A 205 -3.65 22.62 14.71
C LYS A 205 -4.56 23.58 13.97
N GLU A 206 -4.02 24.41 13.08
CA GLU A 206 -4.83 25.35 12.29
C GLU A 206 -5.71 24.63 11.27
N VAL A 207 -5.20 23.58 10.63
CA VAL A 207 -5.94 22.78 9.66
C VAL A 207 -7.03 21.97 10.35
N MET A 208 -6.72 21.34 11.48
CA MET A 208 -7.69 20.55 12.23
C MET A 208 -8.88 21.38 12.71
N ARG A 209 -8.71 22.67 13.03
CA ARG A 209 -9.82 23.57 13.40
C ARG A 209 -10.88 23.78 12.30
N LYS A 210 -10.56 23.46 11.04
CA LYS A 210 -11.43 23.67 9.88
C LYS A 210 -11.86 22.35 9.22
N LEU A 211 -11.66 21.22 9.89
CA LEU A 211 -11.97 19.87 9.39
C LEU A 211 -13.43 19.71 8.94
N ASP A 212 -14.37 20.24 9.71
CA ASP A 212 -15.82 20.07 9.50
C ASP A 212 -16.37 20.86 8.31
N LEU A 213 -15.56 21.74 7.71
CA LEU A 213 -15.96 22.48 6.52
C LEU A 213 -16.02 21.55 5.30
N PRO A 214 -17.00 21.74 4.39
CA PRO A 214 -17.08 20.93 3.18
C PRO A 214 -15.87 21.16 2.28
N ALA A 215 -15.51 20.16 1.49
CA ALA A 215 -14.51 20.29 0.44
C ALA A 215 -15.13 21.00 -0.78
N GLU A 216 -15.09 22.34 -0.77
CA GLU A 216 -15.58 23.19 -1.86
C GLU A 216 -14.56 24.29 -2.21
N THR A 217 -14.45 24.65 -3.48
CA THR A 217 -13.68 25.81 -3.92
C THR A 217 -14.34 27.12 -3.46
N ARG A 218 -13.63 28.24 -3.56
CA ARG A 218 -14.16 29.56 -3.14
C ARG A 218 -15.40 30.01 -3.93
N ASP A 219 -15.55 29.50 -5.14
CA ASP A 219 -16.67 29.72 -6.06
C ASP A 219 -17.73 28.59 -5.99
N GLY A 220 -17.63 27.68 -5.02
CA GLY A 220 -18.68 26.72 -4.68
C GLY A 220 -18.66 25.40 -5.43
N PHE A 221 -17.58 25.08 -6.16
CA PHE A 221 -17.42 23.75 -6.77
C PHE A 221 -17.04 22.74 -5.68
N ARG A 222 -17.95 21.81 -5.39
CA ARG A 222 -17.76 20.78 -4.36
C ARG A 222 -17.15 19.52 -4.95
N VAL A 223 -16.20 18.93 -4.22
CA VAL A 223 -15.59 17.64 -4.54
C VAL A 223 -15.63 16.75 -3.32
N GLN A 224 -15.92 15.47 -3.50
CA GLN A 224 -15.90 14.51 -2.39
C GLN A 224 -14.46 14.06 -2.12
N LEU A 225 -14.04 14.14 -0.86
CA LEU A 225 -12.72 13.67 -0.42
C LEU A 225 -12.90 12.38 0.35
N HIS A 226 -12.68 11.27 -0.35
CA HIS A 226 -12.71 9.94 0.22
C HIS A 226 -11.32 9.51 0.70
N ALA A 227 -11.29 8.51 1.57
CA ALA A 227 -10.07 7.81 1.94
C ALA A 227 -9.76 6.63 1.00
N ASN A 228 -8.48 6.37 0.82
CA ASN A 228 -7.91 5.14 0.30
C ASN A 228 -7.32 4.39 1.51
N ILE A 229 -7.85 3.20 1.80
CA ILE A 229 -7.47 2.42 2.98
C ILE A 229 -7.13 0.99 2.58
N GLU A 230 -6.24 0.39 3.34
CA GLU A 230 -5.74 -0.98 3.15
C GLU A 230 -5.94 -1.83 4.40
N LEU A 231 -5.91 -1.21 5.58
CA LEU A 231 -6.11 -1.86 6.87
C LEU A 231 -7.43 -1.42 7.51
N PHE A 232 -8.06 -2.33 8.27
CA PHE A 232 -9.30 -2.05 8.97
C PHE A 232 -9.12 -0.94 10.03
N GLU A 233 -7.96 -0.85 10.65
CA GLU A 233 -7.61 0.16 11.67
C GLU A 233 -7.69 1.59 11.12
N GLU A 234 -7.48 1.77 9.81
CA GLU A 234 -7.52 3.06 9.15
C GLU A 234 -8.93 3.65 9.04
N VAL A 235 -9.97 2.83 9.23
CA VAL A 235 -11.38 3.25 9.16
C VAL A 235 -11.67 4.35 10.19
N SER A 236 -11.10 4.24 11.39
CA SER A 236 -11.22 5.26 12.45
C SER A 236 -10.70 6.62 11.99
N LYS A 237 -9.56 6.63 11.30
CA LYS A 237 -8.92 7.85 10.79
C LYS A 237 -9.74 8.55 9.71
N VAL A 238 -10.53 7.81 8.93
CA VAL A 238 -11.43 8.42 7.94
C VAL A 238 -12.44 9.33 8.64
N LEU A 239 -12.92 8.92 9.82
CA LEU A 239 -13.81 9.72 10.65
C LEU A 239 -13.07 10.91 11.27
N ASP A 240 -11.90 10.66 11.88
CA ASP A 240 -11.10 11.69 12.56
C ASP A 240 -10.66 12.83 11.63
N TYR A 241 -10.36 12.51 10.37
CA TYR A 241 -9.97 13.47 9.34
C TYR A 241 -11.14 14.01 8.50
N ALA A 242 -12.37 13.75 8.94
CA ALA A 242 -13.60 14.23 8.29
C ALA A 242 -13.63 13.91 6.78
N GLY A 243 -13.26 12.67 6.42
CA GLY A 243 -13.41 12.13 5.08
C GLY A 243 -14.87 11.82 4.75
N ASP A 244 -15.26 12.02 3.49
CA ASP A 244 -16.62 11.85 2.99
C ASP A 244 -17.02 10.36 2.81
N GLY A 245 -16.07 9.44 3.03
CA GLY A 245 -16.23 8.00 2.84
C GLY A 245 -14.91 7.33 2.44
N VAL A 246 -15.00 6.11 1.92
CA VAL A 246 -13.88 5.34 1.38
C VAL A 246 -14.09 5.16 -0.13
N GLY A 247 -13.15 5.68 -0.91
CA GLY A 247 -13.18 5.65 -2.37
C GLY A 247 -12.35 4.51 -2.96
N LEU A 248 -11.51 3.89 -2.13
CA LEU A 248 -10.78 2.69 -2.44
C LEU A 248 -10.47 1.96 -1.14
N TYR A 249 -11.09 0.80 -0.94
CA TYR A 249 -10.64 -0.19 0.04
C TYR A 249 -9.91 -1.31 -0.70
N ARG A 250 -8.63 -1.46 -0.38
CA ARG A 250 -7.73 -2.48 -0.91
C ARG A 250 -7.93 -3.77 -0.13
N THR A 251 -8.32 -4.82 -0.83
CA THR A 251 -8.67 -6.10 -0.21
C THR A 251 -7.50 -7.07 -0.14
N GLU A 252 -6.34 -6.72 -0.71
CA GLU A 252 -5.20 -7.62 -0.82
C GLU A 252 -4.72 -8.09 0.54
N TYR A 253 -4.72 -7.21 1.55
CA TYR A 253 -4.24 -7.52 2.89
C TYR A 253 -4.96 -8.73 3.51
N SER A 254 -6.27 -8.89 3.27
CA SER A 254 -7.05 -10.04 3.77
C SER A 254 -6.62 -11.38 3.17
N TYR A 255 -5.80 -11.39 2.10
CA TYR A 255 -5.30 -12.59 1.43
C TYR A 255 -3.79 -12.78 1.57
N LEU A 256 -3.04 -11.70 1.69
CA LEU A 256 -1.57 -11.75 1.75
C LEU A 256 -1.10 -12.35 3.07
N TYR A 257 0.01 -13.10 2.99
CA TYR A 257 0.71 -13.65 4.16
C TYR A 257 -0.10 -14.61 5.05
N ARG A 258 -1.21 -15.15 4.53
CA ARG A 258 -2.01 -16.20 5.18
C ARG A 258 -1.58 -17.60 4.73
N THR A 259 -1.72 -18.58 5.63
CA THR A 259 -1.57 -20.00 5.28
C THR A 259 -2.80 -20.58 4.60
N GLU A 260 -3.97 -20.04 4.92
CA GLU A 260 -5.26 -20.43 4.35
C GLU A 260 -5.95 -19.19 3.78
N LEU A 261 -6.61 -19.35 2.65
CA LEU A 261 -7.39 -18.27 2.06
C LEU A 261 -8.55 -17.88 2.98
N PRO A 262 -8.92 -16.59 3.01
CA PRO A 262 -10.04 -16.13 3.83
C PRO A 262 -11.35 -16.76 3.36
N THR A 263 -12.17 -17.15 4.31
CA THR A 263 -13.51 -17.69 4.05
C THR A 263 -14.49 -16.59 3.69
N GLU A 264 -15.59 -16.95 3.00
CA GLU A 264 -16.67 -16.00 2.69
C GLU A 264 -17.21 -15.29 3.94
N GLN A 265 -17.29 -16.00 5.06
CA GLN A 265 -17.83 -15.47 6.31
C GLN A 265 -16.89 -14.43 6.94
N GLU A 266 -15.58 -14.70 6.97
CA GLU A 266 -14.58 -13.76 7.49
C GLU A 266 -14.55 -12.47 6.68
N LEU A 267 -14.52 -12.59 5.35
CA LEU A 267 -14.57 -11.43 4.45
C LEU A 267 -15.88 -10.63 4.62
N MET A 268 -17.01 -11.32 4.75
CA MET A 268 -18.31 -10.68 4.91
C MET A 268 -18.37 -9.90 6.23
N GLU A 269 -17.87 -10.47 7.33
CA GLU A 269 -17.81 -9.79 8.62
C GLU A 269 -16.91 -8.54 8.56
N GLU A 270 -15.70 -8.65 8.00
CA GLU A 270 -14.78 -7.53 7.81
C GLU A 270 -15.44 -6.40 6.99
N TYR A 271 -16.01 -6.73 5.83
CA TYR A 271 -16.61 -5.75 4.93
C TYR A 271 -17.87 -5.11 5.51
N ARG A 272 -18.70 -5.89 6.22
CA ARG A 272 -19.93 -5.39 6.87
C ARG A 272 -19.58 -4.46 8.02
N ASP A 273 -18.60 -4.82 8.84
CA ASP A 273 -18.22 -4.03 10.00
C ASP A 273 -17.59 -2.69 9.54
N LEU A 274 -16.76 -2.72 8.51
CA LEU A 274 -16.20 -1.51 7.87
C LEU A 274 -17.32 -0.61 7.31
N ALA A 275 -18.26 -1.18 6.55
CA ALA A 275 -19.38 -0.44 6.00
C ALA A 275 -20.29 0.15 7.09
N SER A 276 -20.50 -0.59 8.18
CA SER A 276 -21.36 -0.18 9.30
C SER A 276 -20.76 0.99 10.09
N ILE A 277 -19.44 0.99 10.33
CA ILE A 277 -18.75 2.09 11.02
C ILE A 277 -18.84 3.38 10.22
N LEU A 278 -18.77 3.29 8.88
CA LEU A 278 -18.78 4.45 8.01
C LEU A 278 -20.18 4.92 7.61
N TYR A 279 -21.23 4.15 7.87
CA TYR A 279 -22.59 4.50 7.47
C TYR A 279 -23.01 5.89 7.99
N PRO A 280 -23.59 6.78 7.16
CA PRO A 280 -24.08 6.56 5.77
C PRO A 280 -23.06 6.89 4.67
N ARG A 281 -21.78 7.05 4.98
CA ARG A 281 -20.73 7.41 4.01
C ARG A 281 -20.41 6.23 3.08
N ARG A 282 -20.15 6.51 1.81
CA ARG A 282 -19.91 5.48 0.80
C ARG A 282 -18.62 4.70 1.08
N VAL A 283 -18.63 3.41 0.77
CA VAL A 283 -17.45 2.53 0.81
C VAL A 283 -17.31 1.80 -0.52
N VAL A 284 -16.25 2.11 -1.26
CA VAL A 284 -15.91 1.42 -2.51
C VAL A 284 -14.91 0.31 -2.24
N ILE A 285 -15.34 -0.95 -2.34
CA ILE A 285 -14.48 -2.12 -2.22
C ILE A 285 -13.92 -2.48 -3.60
N ARG A 286 -12.58 -2.55 -3.70
CA ARG A 286 -11.92 -3.10 -4.88
C ARG A 286 -11.71 -4.59 -4.69
N THR A 287 -12.12 -5.38 -5.67
CA THR A 287 -11.81 -6.82 -5.71
C THR A 287 -10.30 -7.05 -5.78
N LEU A 288 -9.88 -8.27 -5.47
CA LEU A 288 -8.47 -8.64 -5.31
C LEU A 288 -7.60 -8.21 -6.51
N ASP A 289 -6.61 -7.35 -6.27
CA ASP A 289 -5.55 -6.95 -7.21
C ASP A 289 -4.21 -7.54 -6.78
N ALA A 290 -4.11 -8.86 -6.89
CA ALA A 290 -2.88 -9.61 -6.66
C ALA A 290 -2.59 -10.56 -7.83
N GLY A 291 -1.31 -10.89 -8.03
CA GLY A 291 -0.89 -12.01 -8.87
C GLY A 291 -0.68 -13.27 -8.04
N GLY A 292 -0.48 -14.40 -8.71
CA GLY A 292 -0.18 -15.68 -8.06
C GLY A 292 1.12 -15.68 -7.24
N ASP A 293 2.03 -14.76 -7.55
CA ASP A 293 3.28 -14.51 -6.83
C ASP A 293 3.07 -14.05 -5.38
N LYS A 294 1.95 -13.36 -5.09
CA LYS A 294 1.71 -12.74 -3.78
C LYS A 294 0.79 -13.51 -2.84
N LEU A 295 -0.01 -14.45 -3.35
CA LEU A 295 -1.10 -15.10 -2.60
C LEU A 295 -0.69 -16.35 -1.79
N GLY A 296 0.60 -16.58 -1.59
CA GLY A 296 1.08 -17.65 -0.71
C GLY A 296 0.89 -19.07 -1.27
N HIS A 297 0.93 -20.06 -0.38
CA HIS A 297 0.99 -21.49 -0.75
C HIS A 297 -0.36 -22.02 -1.24
N GLY A 298 -0.35 -22.71 -2.40
CA GLY A 298 -1.53 -23.37 -2.99
C GLY A 298 -1.85 -22.90 -4.41
N PHE A 299 -1.26 -21.79 -4.84
CA PHE A 299 -1.36 -21.30 -6.22
C PHE A 299 -0.13 -21.73 -7.00
N GLU A 300 -0.34 -22.16 -8.25
CA GLU A 300 0.76 -22.32 -9.19
C GLU A 300 1.44 -20.96 -9.33
N GLN A 301 2.65 -20.83 -8.77
CA GLN A 301 3.51 -19.69 -9.07
C GLN A 301 3.90 -19.82 -10.54
N TYR A 302 3.18 -19.08 -11.39
CA TYR A 302 3.57 -18.95 -12.77
C TYR A 302 4.82 -18.08 -12.80
N ASP A 303 5.94 -18.67 -13.21
CA ASP A 303 7.17 -17.93 -13.49
C ASP A 303 6.90 -17.04 -14.72
N GLU A 304 6.41 -15.83 -14.45
CA GLU A 304 6.09 -14.84 -15.46
C GLU A 304 7.27 -13.88 -15.60
N ALA A 305 7.81 -13.76 -16.82
CA ALA A 305 8.89 -12.81 -17.09
C ALA A 305 8.52 -11.34 -16.78
N ASN A 306 7.21 -11.01 -16.80
CA ASN A 306 6.70 -9.68 -16.48
C ASN A 306 5.40 -9.80 -15.66
N PRO A 307 5.46 -10.03 -14.35
CA PRO A 307 4.28 -10.25 -13.51
C PRO A 307 3.30 -9.07 -13.55
N VAL A 308 3.85 -7.85 -13.65
CA VAL A 308 3.08 -6.61 -13.79
C VAL A 308 2.19 -6.61 -15.04
N LEU A 309 2.60 -7.26 -16.13
CA LEU A 309 1.84 -7.36 -17.38
C LEU A 309 1.04 -8.68 -17.50
N GLY A 310 1.16 -9.57 -16.52
CA GLY A 310 0.73 -10.96 -16.61
C GLY A 310 -0.59 -11.28 -15.91
N LEU A 311 -0.65 -12.44 -15.27
CA LEU A 311 -1.82 -12.98 -14.59
C LEU A 311 -1.99 -12.36 -13.20
N ARG A 312 -2.56 -11.16 -13.18
CA ARG A 312 -2.90 -10.44 -11.95
C ARG A 312 -4.35 -9.96 -11.93
N ALA A 313 -4.80 -9.60 -10.74
CA ALA A 313 -6.04 -8.89 -10.51
C ALA A 313 -7.25 -9.62 -11.11
N VAL A 314 -8.08 -8.94 -11.88
CA VAL A 314 -9.28 -9.54 -12.49
C VAL A 314 -8.98 -10.75 -13.36
N ARG A 315 -7.82 -10.82 -14.02
CA ARG A 315 -7.43 -11.98 -14.84
C ARG A 315 -7.12 -13.18 -13.97
N PHE A 316 -6.46 -12.96 -12.84
CA PHE A 316 -6.25 -13.98 -11.82
C PHE A 316 -7.61 -14.46 -11.27
N CYS A 317 -8.48 -13.53 -10.91
CA CYS A 317 -9.84 -13.82 -10.41
C CYS A 317 -10.71 -14.60 -11.42
N LEU A 318 -10.64 -14.27 -12.72
CA LEU A 318 -11.37 -14.99 -13.77
C LEU A 318 -10.86 -16.42 -13.97
N ARG A 319 -9.56 -16.65 -13.78
CA ARG A 319 -8.95 -17.99 -13.83
C ARG A 319 -9.29 -18.81 -12.58
N HIS A 320 -9.31 -18.16 -11.41
CA HIS A 320 -9.58 -18.76 -10.10
C HIS A 320 -10.97 -18.31 -9.59
N GLN A 321 -12.02 -18.74 -10.29
CA GLN A 321 -13.39 -18.30 -10.01
C GLN A 321 -13.91 -18.69 -8.63
N ASP A 322 -13.35 -19.72 -8.01
CA ASP A 322 -13.64 -20.09 -6.63
C ASP A 322 -13.32 -18.94 -5.66
N ILE A 323 -12.10 -18.40 -5.72
CA ILE A 323 -11.68 -17.24 -4.92
C ILE A 323 -12.53 -16.03 -5.26
N PHE A 324 -12.74 -15.79 -6.54
CA PHE A 324 -13.45 -14.61 -6.99
C PHE A 324 -14.91 -14.62 -6.53
N LYS A 325 -15.60 -15.76 -6.66
CA LYS A 325 -16.98 -15.91 -6.19
C LYS A 325 -17.07 -15.83 -4.67
N THR A 326 -16.12 -16.41 -3.93
CA THR A 326 -16.05 -16.26 -2.47
C THR A 326 -15.99 -14.78 -2.08
N GLN A 327 -15.12 -13.99 -2.71
CA GLN A 327 -15.04 -12.55 -2.45
C GLN A 327 -16.32 -11.81 -2.84
N LEU A 328 -16.85 -12.06 -4.04
CA LEU A 328 -18.05 -11.39 -4.55
C LEU A 328 -19.28 -11.67 -3.68
N ARG A 329 -19.46 -12.92 -3.24
CA ARG A 329 -20.54 -13.31 -2.33
C ARG A 329 -20.41 -12.62 -0.98
N ALA A 330 -19.19 -12.54 -0.43
CA ALA A 330 -18.93 -11.81 0.81
C ALA A 330 -19.29 -10.32 0.71
N ILE A 331 -18.87 -9.65 -0.37
CA ILE A 331 -19.20 -8.24 -0.63
C ILE A 331 -20.70 -8.04 -0.80
N LEU A 332 -21.37 -8.89 -1.58
CA LEU A 332 -22.81 -8.84 -1.76
C LEU A 332 -23.54 -9.03 -0.42
N ARG A 333 -23.17 -10.03 0.38
CA ARG A 333 -23.80 -10.22 1.71
C ARG A 333 -23.58 -9.03 2.64
N ALA A 334 -22.39 -8.43 2.63
CA ALA A 334 -22.07 -7.23 3.42
C ALA A 334 -22.85 -5.99 2.94
N SER A 335 -23.23 -5.92 1.66
CA SER A 335 -23.89 -4.76 1.05
C SER A 335 -25.26 -4.39 1.63
N GLN A 336 -25.86 -5.24 2.48
CA GLN A 336 -27.11 -4.94 3.18
C GLN A 336 -27.05 -3.65 4.02
N VAL A 337 -25.85 -3.20 4.40
CA VAL A 337 -25.65 -1.91 5.09
C VAL A 337 -26.11 -0.72 4.22
N GLY A 338 -26.07 -0.84 2.89
CA GLY A 338 -26.67 0.11 1.95
C GLY A 338 -25.80 1.30 1.53
N ASN A 339 -24.51 1.30 1.88
CA ASN A 339 -23.53 2.34 1.51
C ASN A 339 -22.32 1.78 0.74
N MET A 340 -22.40 0.55 0.25
CA MET A 340 -21.28 -0.13 -0.40
C MET A 340 -21.32 0.03 -1.92
N SER A 341 -20.16 0.03 -2.55
CA SER A 341 -19.98 -0.05 -4.00
C SER A 341 -18.84 -1.02 -4.30
N LEU A 342 -18.92 -1.68 -5.45
CA LEU A 342 -17.95 -2.67 -5.89
C LEU A 342 -17.15 -2.11 -7.07
N MET A 343 -15.85 -2.38 -7.12
CA MET A 343 -15.00 -2.01 -8.24
C MET A 343 -14.07 -3.14 -8.68
N PHE A 344 -13.90 -3.28 -10.00
CA PHE A 344 -12.98 -4.25 -10.61
C PHE A 344 -11.69 -3.59 -11.13
N PRO A 345 -10.51 -4.07 -10.70
CA PRO A 345 -9.22 -3.64 -11.25
C PRO A 345 -8.91 -4.27 -12.61
N MET A 346 -7.94 -3.71 -13.32
CA MET A 346 -7.23 -4.24 -14.49
C MET A 346 -8.12 -4.61 -15.67
N ILE A 347 -9.29 -3.98 -15.80
CA ILE A 347 -10.16 -4.14 -16.95
C ILE A 347 -9.52 -3.51 -18.16
N SER A 348 -9.23 -4.32 -19.17
CA SER A 348 -8.56 -3.92 -20.41
C SER A 348 -9.53 -3.66 -21.57
N GLY A 349 -10.72 -4.27 -21.51
CA GLY A 349 -11.67 -4.26 -22.62
C GLY A 349 -13.08 -4.74 -22.25
N LEU A 350 -14.04 -4.55 -23.15
CA LEU A 350 -15.44 -4.91 -22.93
C LEU A 350 -15.66 -6.43 -22.78
N GLY A 351 -14.84 -7.27 -23.43
CA GLY A 351 -14.93 -8.73 -23.30
C GLY A 351 -14.70 -9.18 -21.86
N GLU A 352 -13.55 -8.78 -21.30
CA GLU A 352 -13.17 -9.03 -19.91
C GLU A 352 -14.21 -8.48 -18.93
N LEU A 353 -14.71 -7.26 -19.16
CA LEU A 353 -15.79 -6.69 -18.34
C LEU A 353 -17.07 -7.54 -18.36
N ARG A 354 -17.47 -8.08 -19.51
CA ARG A 354 -18.66 -8.93 -19.60
C ARG A 354 -18.49 -10.25 -18.85
N GLU A 355 -17.31 -10.85 -18.92
CA GLU A 355 -17.01 -12.09 -18.17
C GLU A 355 -17.08 -11.84 -16.66
N VAL A 356 -16.51 -10.72 -16.21
CA VAL A 356 -16.55 -10.30 -14.80
C VAL A 356 -17.97 -10.07 -14.30
N LEU A 357 -18.77 -9.33 -15.07
CA LEU A 357 -20.17 -9.07 -14.74
C LEU A 357 -20.98 -10.38 -14.75
N ALA A 358 -20.68 -11.34 -15.63
CA ALA A 358 -21.34 -12.63 -15.63
C ALA A 358 -21.04 -13.43 -14.35
N VAL A 359 -19.80 -13.43 -13.87
CA VAL A 359 -19.46 -14.08 -12.59
C VAL A 359 -20.12 -13.37 -11.40
N PHE A 360 -20.22 -12.04 -11.45
CA PHE A 360 -20.95 -11.26 -10.45
C PHE A 360 -22.45 -11.58 -10.41
N ASP A 361 -23.10 -11.67 -11.57
CA ASP A 361 -24.51 -12.06 -11.67
C ASP A 361 -24.74 -13.52 -11.26
N GLN A 362 -23.76 -14.40 -11.50
CA GLN A 362 -23.79 -15.77 -10.98
C GLN A 362 -23.74 -15.77 -9.45
N ALA A 363 -22.83 -15.01 -8.83
CA ALA A 363 -22.74 -14.90 -7.37
C ALA A 363 -24.05 -14.38 -6.75
N LYS A 364 -24.70 -13.38 -7.36
CA LYS A 364 -26.04 -12.92 -6.96
C LYS A 364 -27.06 -14.05 -7.03
N SER A 365 -27.07 -14.81 -8.13
CA SER A 365 -28.02 -15.90 -8.35
C SER A 365 -27.85 -17.01 -7.31
N GLU A 366 -26.62 -17.39 -7.00
CA GLU A 366 -26.30 -18.38 -5.96
C GLU A 366 -26.80 -17.92 -4.57
N LEU A 367 -26.62 -16.64 -4.22
CA LEU A 367 -27.14 -16.09 -2.96
C LEU A 367 -28.68 -16.10 -2.90
N ILE A 368 -29.36 -15.82 -4.02
CA ILE A 368 -30.83 -15.90 -4.12
C ILE A 368 -31.31 -17.34 -3.89
N GLU A 369 -30.66 -18.33 -4.52
CA GLU A 369 -30.99 -19.74 -4.36
C GLU A 369 -30.80 -20.24 -2.92
N GLU A 370 -29.78 -19.72 -2.23
CA GLU A 370 -29.50 -20.01 -0.83
C GLU A 370 -30.37 -19.21 0.16
N GLY A 371 -31.14 -18.23 -0.33
CA GLY A 371 -31.98 -17.36 0.49
C GLY A 371 -31.19 -16.37 1.36
N LEU A 372 -29.96 -16.02 0.95
CA LEU A 372 -29.10 -15.08 1.65
C LEU A 372 -29.37 -13.64 1.16
N PRO A 373 -29.64 -12.68 2.08
CA PRO A 373 -29.93 -11.31 1.67
C PRO A 373 -28.68 -10.55 1.21
N PHE A 374 -28.89 -9.61 0.28
CA PHE A 374 -27.91 -8.64 -0.21
C PHE A 374 -28.65 -7.44 -0.82
N ASP A 375 -27.94 -6.34 -1.10
CA ASP A 375 -28.49 -5.23 -1.87
C ASP A 375 -28.46 -5.56 -3.38
N PRO A 376 -29.62 -5.68 -4.06
CA PRO A 376 -29.64 -5.99 -5.49
C PRO A 376 -29.09 -4.84 -6.37
N GLN A 377 -29.03 -3.62 -5.83
CA GLN A 377 -28.64 -2.39 -6.54
C GLN A 377 -27.24 -1.88 -6.16
N VAL A 378 -26.37 -2.73 -5.59
CA VAL A 378 -24.96 -2.37 -5.33
C VAL A 378 -24.33 -1.77 -6.58
N PRO A 379 -23.87 -0.50 -6.54
CA PRO A 379 -23.20 0.12 -7.66
C PRO A 379 -21.91 -0.61 -8.03
N VAL A 380 -21.72 -0.86 -9.31
CA VAL A 380 -20.55 -1.55 -9.86
C VAL A 380 -19.77 -0.62 -10.76
N GLY A 381 -18.50 -0.40 -10.42
CA GLY A 381 -17.57 0.40 -11.19
C GLY A 381 -16.36 -0.40 -11.66
N ILE A 382 -15.50 0.28 -12.42
CA ILE A 382 -14.19 -0.27 -12.82
C ILE A 382 -13.09 0.73 -12.57
N MET A 383 -11.89 0.21 -12.29
CA MET A 383 -10.69 1.00 -12.26
C MET A 383 -10.18 1.20 -13.70
N ILE A 384 -10.01 2.45 -14.11
CA ILE A 384 -9.39 2.81 -15.39
C ILE A 384 -7.91 3.03 -15.15
N GLU A 385 -7.14 1.97 -15.40
CA GLU A 385 -5.69 1.94 -15.18
C GLU A 385 -4.89 1.41 -16.38
N LEU A 386 -5.57 0.90 -17.40
CA LEU A 386 -4.94 0.43 -18.63
C LEU A 386 -5.18 1.41 -19.79
N PRO A 387 -4.16 1.70 -20.64
CA PRO A 387 -4.33 2.57 -21.80
C PRO A 387 -5.44 2.11 -22.75
N SER A 388 -5.64 0.79 -22.88
CA SER A 388 -6.72 0.24 -23.69
C SER A 388 -8.10 0.66 -23.15
N ALA A 389 -8.29 0.64 -21.82
CA ALA A 389 -9.54 1.06 -21.19
C ALA A 389 -9.81 2.55 -21.37
N VAL A 390 -8.76 3.39 -21.33
CA VAL A 390 -8.86 4.83 -21.66
C VAL A 390 -9.38 5.01 -23.09
N MET A 391 -8.79 4.31 -24.06
CA MET A 391 -9.13 4.44 -25.48
C MET A 391 -10.61 4.09 -25.78
N ILE A 392 -11.22 3.23 -24.97
CA ILE A 392 -12.62 2.79 -25.15
C ILE A 392 -13.51 3.17 -23.96
N ALA A 393 -13.14 4.20 -23.18
CA ALA A 393 -13.87 4.58 -21.97
C ALA A 393 -15.35 4.89 -22.24
N ASP A 394 -15.68 5.46 -23.41
CA ASP A 394 -17.06 5.74 -23.84
C ASP A 394 -17.90 4.48 -24.09
N ILE A 395 -17.25 3.36 -24.42
CA ILE A 395 -17.88 2.06 -24.57
C ILE A 395 -18.09 1.44 -23.19
N LEU A 396 -17.05 1.45 -22.35
CA LEU A 396 -17.10 0.86 -21.00
C LEU A 396 -18.12 1.57 -20.09
N ALA A 397 -18.24 2.90 -20.20
CA ALA A 397 -19.11 3.72 -19.36
C ALA A 397 -20.61 3.37 -19.48
N LYS A 398 -21.01 2.64 -20.54
CA LYS A 398 -22.40 2.19 -20.74
C LYS A 398 -22.74 0.93 -19.94
N HIS A 399 -21.75 0.31 -19.30
CA HIS A 399 -21.87 -1.01 -18.67
C HIS A 399 -21.55 -0.99 -17.16
N VAL A 400 -21.25 0.17 -16.60
CA VAL A 400 -20.86 0.36 -15.20
C VAL A 400 -21.51 1.63 -14.66
N ASP A 401 -21.57 1.75 -13.33
CA ASP A 401 -22.19 2.88 -12.63
C ASP A 401 -21.21 4.02 -12.36
N PHE A 402 -19.90 3.74 -12.33
CA PHE A 402 -18.85 4.74 -12.09
C PHE A 402 -17.47 4.28 -12.58
N PHE A 403 -16.55 5.23 -12.70
CA PHE A 403 -15.13 4.98 -12.90
C PHE A 403 -14.29 5.41 -11.70
N SER A 404 -13.16 4.73 -11.50
CA SER A 404 -12.05 5.24 -10.70
C SER A 404 -10.76 5.20 -11.48
N ILE A 405 -10.08 6.32 -11.63
CA ILE A 405 -8.80 6.37 -12.35
C ILE A 405 -7.69 5.92 -11.39
N GLY A 406 -7.08 4.78 -11.69
CA GLY A 406 -5.91 4.26 -10.98
C GLY A 406 -4.63 4.85 -11.55
N THR A 407 -4.26 6.07 -11.11
CA THR A 407 -3.16 6.83 -11.73
C THR A 407 -1.80 6.12 -11.69
N ASN A 408 -1.56 5.37 -10.62
CA ASN A 408 -0.34 4.61 -10.41
C ASN A 408 -0.03 3.64 -11.55
N ASP A 409 -0.95 2.72 -11.80
CA ASP A 409 -0.84 1.72 -12.86
C ASP A 409 -1.02 2.37 -14.25
N LEU A 410 -1.87 3.39 -14.37
CA LEU A 410 -2.04 4.12 -15.62
C LEU A 410 -0.75 4.79 -16.11
N ILE A 411 0.02 5.44 -15.22
CA ILE A 411 1.33 6.03 -15.56
C ILE A 411 2.29 4.93 -16.00
N GLN A 412 2.38 3.86 -15.22
CA GLN A 412 3.27 2.73 -15.49
C GLN A 412 3.02 2.09 -16.86
N TYR A 413 1.78 1.74 -17.18
CA TYR A 413 1.46 1.11 -18.47
C TYR A 413 1.46 2.09 -19.65
N SER A 414 1.10 3.36 -19.43
CA SER A 414 1.12 4.37 -20.50
C SER A 414 2.53 4.76 -20.91
N LEU A 415 3.49 4.75 -19.96
CA LEU A 415 4.88 5.10 -20.22
C LEU A 415 5.79 3.87 -20.42
N GLY A 416 5.27 2.66 -20.17
CA GLY A 416 6.01 1.41 -20.34
C GLY A 416 7.13 1.25 -19.33
N ILE A 417 6.88 1.63 -18.07
CA ILE A 417 7.88 1.64 -16.99
C ILE A 417 7.39 0.82 -15.80
N ASP A 418 8.31 0.18 -15.09
CA ASP A 418 8.03 -0.34 -13.75
C ASP A 418 8.47 0.71 -12.72
N ARG A 419 7.51 1.26 -11.97
CA ARG A 419 7.80 2.29 -10.95
C ARG A 419 8.66 1.78 -9.79
N THR A 420 8.73 0.47 -9.58
CA THR A 420 9.59 -0.14 -8.56
C THR A 420 11.03 -0.30 -9.05
N ASN A 421 11.26 -0.17 -10.36
CA ASN A 421 12.57 -0.26 -10.97
C ASN A 421 13.31 1.08 -10.88
N LYS A 422 14.28 1.15 -9.96
CA LYS A 422 15.10 2.36 -9.71
C LYS A 422 15.82 2.95 -10.93
N TYR A 423 16.08 2.14 -11.95
CA TYR A 423 16.78 2.62 -13.16
C TYR A 423 15.86 3.42 -14.10
N VAL A 424 14.54 3.23 -14.00
CA VAL A 424 13.55 3.88 -14.87
C VAL A 424 12.48 4.66 -14.09
N SER A 425 12.54 4.66 -12.76
CA SER A 425 11.58 5.37 -11.90
C SER A 425 11.52 6.87 -12.19
N HIS A 426 12.62 7.50 -12.65
CA HIS A 426 12.66 8.90 -13.08
C HIS A 426 11.72 9.22 -14.27
N LEU A 427 11.28 8.19 -15.02
CA LEU A 427 10.29 8.33 -16.10
C LEU A 427 8.84 8.33 -15.57
N TYR A 428 8.62 8.12 -14.27
CA TYR A 428 7.30 8.20 -13.65
C TYR A 428 6.84 9.66 -13.59
N GLN A 429 6.08 10.09 -14.61
CA GLN A 429 5.76 11.50 -14.84
C GLN A 429 4.24 11.73 -14.83
N PRO A 430 3.64 12.15 -13.69
CA PRO A 430 2.19 12.33 -13.55
C PRO A 430 1.60 13.40 -14.46
N LEU A 431 2.36 14.46 -14.75
CA LEU A 431 1.95 15.57 -15.63
C LEU A 431 2.34 15.33 -17.10
N HIS A 432 2.65 14.10 -17.48
CA HIS A 432 2.95 13.77 -18.86
C HIS A 432 1.75 14.05 -19.78
N PRO A 433 1.93 14.71 -20.94
CA PRO A 433 0.81 15.11 -21.80
C PRO A 433 -0.12 13.96 -22.20
N ALA A 434 0.44 12.77 -22.47
CA ALA A 434 -0.37 11.58 -22.77
C ALA A 434 -1.26 11.16 -21.59
N LEU A 435 -0.77 11.28 -20.36
CA LEU A 435 -1.52 10.94 -19.15
C LEU A 435 -2.62 11.96 -18.88
N LEU A 436 -2.31 13.26 -18.96
CA LEU A 436 -3.31 14.30 -18.74
C LEU A 436 -4.45 14.24 -19.77
N ARG A 437 -4.13 13.97 -21.04
CA ARG A 437 -5.15 13.72 -22.08
C ARG A 437 -5.96 12.47 -21.81
N SER A 438 -5.31 11.39 -21.34
CA SER A 438 -5.98 10.14 -20.98
C SER A 438 -6.97 10.34 -19.84
N ILE A 439 -6.54 10.99 -18.74
CA ILE A 439 -7.41 11.31 -17.60
C ILE A 439 -8.59 12.15 -18.06
N LYS A 440 -8.34 13.22 -18.82
CA LYS A 440 -9.41 14.09 -19.34
C LYS A 440 -10.39 13.32 -20.23
N GLN A 441 -9.90 12.46 -21.11
CA GLN A 441 -10.75 11.63 -21.97
C GLN A 441 -11.67 10.71 -21.14
N VAL A 442 -11.16 10.11 -20.07
CA VAL A 442 -11.95 9.24 -19.19
C VAL A 442 -13.02 10.04 -18.45
N VAL A 443 -12.66 11.21 -17.91
CA VAL A 443 -13.61 12.10 -17.22
C VAL A 443 -14.73 12.54 -18.18
N ASP A 444 -14.35 13.04 -19.37
CA ASP A 444 -15.32 13.46 -20.39
C ASP A 444 -16.23 12.30 -20.84
N ALA A 445 -15.69 11.10 -20.98
CA ALA A 445 -16.44 9.91 -21.37
C ALA A 445 -17.44 9.47 -20.28
N GLY A 446 -17.03 9.46 -19.01
CA GLY A 446 -17.89 9.15 -17.87
C GLY A 446 -19.04 10.16 -17.74
N HIS A 447 -18.72 11.45 -17.74
CA HIS A 447 -19.73 12.52 -17.67
C HIS A 447 -20.70 12.49 -18.84
N LYS A 448 -20.23 12.19 -20.05
CA LYS A 448 -21.09 12.04 -21.23
C LYS A 448 -22.06 10.84 -21.10
N ALA A 449 -21.65 9.78 -20.41
CA ALA A 449 -22.50 8.63 -20.10
C ALA A 449 -23.40 8.86 -18.87
N GLY A 450 -23.19 9.95 -18.12
CA GLY A 450 -23.94 10.27 -16.91
C GLY A 450 -23.45 9.53 -15.67
N ILE A 451 -22.24 8.99 -15.70
CA ILE A 451 -21.60 8.34 -14.55
C ILE A 451 -20.52 9.24 -13.94
N GLU A 452 -20.29 9.07 -12.66
CA GLU A 452 -19.24 9.79 -11.93
C GLU A 452 -17.85 9.21 -12.23
N VAL A 453 -16.83 10.05 -12.15
CA VAL A 453 -15.43 9.68 -12.30
C VAL A 453 -14.65 10.12 -11.07
N SER A 454 -14.18 9.13 -10.33
CA SER A 454 -13.29 9.31 -9.19
C SER A 454 -11.83 9.13 -9.60
N MET A 455 -10.90 9.60 -8.77
CA MET A 455 -9.47 9.31 -8.93
C MET A 455 -8.88 8.76 -7.64
N CYS A 456 -8.10 7.70 -7.77
CA CYS A 456 -7.26 7.17 -6.71
C CYS A 456 -5.78 7.13 -7.14
N GLY A 457 -4.90 6.85 -6.18
CA GLY A 457 -3.46 6.84 -6.38
C GLY A 457 -2.78 8.13 -5.93
N GLU A 458 -1.47 8.20 -6.15
CA GLU A 458 -0.63 9.25 -5.53
C GLU A 458 -0.95 10.64 -6.09
N MET A 459 -1.34 10.73 -7.37
CA MET A 459 -1.70 12.00 -8.01
C MET A 459 -2.87 12.70 -7.32
N ALA A 460 -3.85 11.94 -6.79
CA ALA A 460 -4.98 12.53 -6.07
C ALA A 460 -4.53 13.21 -4.76
N SER A 461 -3.47 12.70 -4.14
CA SER A 461 -2.95 13.18 -2.85
C SER A 461 -1.86 14.25 -3.00
N ASP A 462 -1.44 14.60 -4.22
CA ASP A 462 -0.43 15.62 -4.46
C ASP A 462 -1.07 17.03 -4.60
N PRO A 463 -0.75 17.99 -3.71
CA PRO A 463 -1.15 19.39 -3.83
C PRO A 463 -0.92 20.02 -5.20
N TYR A 464 0.17 19.66 -5.86
CA TYR A 464 0.53 20.21 -7.16
C TYR A 464 -0.39 19.74 -8.27
N CYS A 465 -0.90 18.51 -8.17
CA CYS A 465 -1.82 17.95 -9.15
C CYS A 465 -3.27 18.41 -8.92
N LEU A 466 -3.62 18.81 -7.69
CA LEU A 466 -5.00 19.14 -7.31
C LEU A 466 -5.68 20.16 -8.25
N PRO A 467 -5.09 21.33 -8.61
CA PRO A 467 -5.75 22.27 -9.51
C PRO A 467 -6.02 21.69 -10.90
N ILE A 468 -5.13 20.82 -11.40
CA ILE A 468 -5.30 20.16 -12.70
C ILE A 468 -6.51 19.22 -12.65
N LEU A 469 -6.63 18.42 -11.58
CA LEU A 469 -7.77 17.52 -11.37
C LEU A 469 -9.09 18.27 -11.20
N MET A 470 -9.08 19.41 -10.51
CA MET A 470 -10.25 20.28 -10.38
C MET A 470 -10.65 20.92 -11.71
N GLY A 471 -9.67 21.34 -12.52
CA GLY A 471 -9.88 21.84 -13.87
C GLY A 471 -10.47 20.78 -14.80
N MET A 472 -10.12 19.50 -14.58
CA MET A 472 -10.71 18.36 -15.30
C MET A 472 -12.13 18.01 -14.81
N HIS A 473 -12.56 18.54 -13.67
CA HIS A 473 -13.83 18.24 -13.02
C HIS A 473 -13.98 16.79 -12.55
N VAL A 474 -12.91 16.20 -11.99
CA VAL A 474 -13.02 14.92 -11.28
C VAL A 474 -14.02 15.07 -10.11
N ASP A 475 -14.96 14.12 -9.99
CA ASP A 475 -16.10 14.21 -9.05
C ASP A 475 -15.68 13.90 -7.60
N SER A 476 -14.74 12.97 -7.42
CA SER A 476 -14.21 12.61 -6.11
C SER A 476 -12.74 12.18 -6.15
N LEU A 477 -12.03 12.43 -5.05
CA LEU A 477 -10.64 12.06 -4.86
C LEU A 477 -10.53 11.08 -3.70
N SER A 478 -9.86 9.94 -3.91
CA SER A 478 -9.55 8.96 -2.87
C SER A 478 -8.08 9.11 -2.46
N LEU A 479 -7.88 9.54 -1.21
CA LEU A 479 -6.61 10.02 -0.68
C LEU A 479 -6.14 9.15 0.49
N ASN A 480 -4.85 9.19 0.84
CA ASN A 480 -4.45 8.71 2.17
C ASN A 480 -5.26 9.50 3.24
N PRO A 481 -5.78 8.89 4.31
CA PRO A 481 -6.63 9.57 5.28
C PRO A 481 -6.00 10.87 5.83
N GLN A 482 -4.71 10.82 6.11
CA GLN A 482 -3.91 11.96 6.59
C GLN A 482 -3.82 13.11 5.58
N SER A 483 -3.95 12.84 4.28
CA SER A 483 -3.89 13.85 3.21
C SER A 483 -5.19 14.66 3.09
N ILE A 484 -6.33 14.13 3.57
CA ILE A 484 -7.66 14.74 3.44
C ILE A 484 -7.73 16.17 4.00
N PRO A 485 -7.30 16.46 5.24
CA PRO A 485 -7.48 17.79 5.83
C PRO A 485 -6.70 18.86 5.07
N TRP A 486 -5.53 18.49 4.56
CA TRP A 486 -4.66 19.40 3.85
C TRP A 486 -5.13 19.66 2.42
N ILE A 487 -5.50 18.61 1.68
CA ILE A 487 -6.08 18.76 0.34
C ILE A 487 -7.36 19.60 0.43
N LYS A 488 -8.19 19.36 1.45
CA LYS A 488 -9.37 20.17 1.77
C LYS A 488 -9.01 21.65 1.99
N ARG A 489 -7.96 21.94 2.76
CA ARG A 489 -7.48 23.32 2.98
C ARG A 489 -7.06 24.00 1.67
N ILE A 490 -6.29 23.33 0.83
CA ILE A 490 -5.81 23.88 -0.45
C ILE A 490 -7.00 24.11 -1.40
N LEU A 491 -7.87 23.12 -1.52
CA LEU A 491 -9.09 23.19 -2.34
C LEU A 491 -9.95 24.40 -1.98
N ARG A 492 -10.16 24.66 -0.68
CA ARG A 492 -10.92 25.83 -0.19
C ARG A 492 -10.27 27.19 -0.47
N LYS A 493 -9.04 27.23 -0.99
CA LYS A 493 -8.36 28.46 -1.40
C LYS A 493 -8.31 28.67 -2.92
N LEU A 494 -8.67 27.65 -3.71
CA LEU A 494 -8.72 27.68 -5.16
C LEU A 494 -10.08 28.18 -5.67
N THR A 495 -10.12 28.63 -6.93
CA THR A 495 -11.37 28.76 -7.71
C THR A 495 -11.38 27.79 -8.89
N LYS A 496 -12.57 27.41 -9.37
CA LYS A 496 -12.72 26.55 -10.55
C LYS A 496 -12.19 27.22 -11.82
N GLU A 497 -12.35 28.53 -11.93
CA GLU A 497 -11.81 29.33 -13.06
C GLU A 497 -10.28 29.25 -13.11
N GLU A 498 -9.58 29.51 -12.00
CA GLU A 498 -8.11 29.40 -11.89
C GLU A 498 -7.64 27.98 -12.29
N CYS A 499 -8.34 26.95 -11.82
CA CYS A 499 -8.03 25.55 -12.14
C CYS A 499 -8.22 25.23 -13.63
N SER A 500 -9.26 25.76 -14.25
CA SER A 500 -9.58 25.54 -15.67
C SER A 500 -8.59 26.24 -16.59
N GLU A 501 -8.17 27.46 -16.24
CA GLU A 501 -7.12 28.19 -16.97
C GLU A 501 -5.78 27.48 -16.91
N LEU A 502 -5.37 27.03 -15.72
CA LEU A 502 -4.12 26.28 -15.55
C LEU A 502 -4.15 24.97 -16.34
N LEU A 503 -5.26 24.22 -16.27
CA LEU A 503 -5.44 23.01 -17.07
C LEU A 503 -5.26 23.29 -18.57
N SER A 504 -5.88 24.34 -19.09
CA SER A 504 -5.79 24.72 -20.51
C SER A 504 -4.35 25.01 -20.93
N GLN A 505 -3.61 25.75 -20.10
CA GLN A 505 -2.20 26.04 -20.34
C GLN A 505 -1.37 24.75 -20.33
N VAL A 506 -1.52 23.90 -19.30
CA VAL A 506 -0.78 22.65 -19.19
C VAL A 506 -1.07 21.70 -20.35
N LEU A 507 -2.32 21.56 -20.78
CA LEU A 507 -2.69 20.70 -21.93
C LEU A 507 -2.14 21.22 -23.28
N SER A 508 -1.80 22.50 -23.36
CA SER A 508 -1.17 23.10 -24.55
C SER A 508 0.33 22.86 -24.64
N LEU A 509 0.97 22.45 -23.54
CA LEU A 509 2.39 22.13 -23.49
C LEU A 509 2.67 20.72 -24.04
N ASP A 510 3.85 20.55 -24.63
CA ASP A 510 4.36 19.28 -25.16
C ASP A 510 5.49 18.68 -24.30
N SER A 511 5.96 19.41 -23.28
CA SER A 511 7.06 19.02 -22.41
C SER A 511 6.59 18.84 -20.96
N VAL A 512 6.96 17.69 -20.38
CA VAL A 512 6.74 17.37 -18.96
C VAL A 512 7.40 18.41 -18.05
N SER A 513 8.65 18.76 -18.30
CA SER A 513 9.39 19.74 -17.49
C SER A 513 8.73 21.13 -17.54
N ALA A 514 8.21 21.53 -18.71
CA ALA A 514 7.45 22.77 -18.83
C ALA A 514 6.15 22.74 -18.01
N SER A 515 5.42 21.62 -18.04
CA SER A 515 4.22 21.41 -17.23
C SER A 515 4.53 21.42 -15.74
N ASN A 516 5.57 20.68 -15.30
CA ASN A 516 6.04 20.65 -13.92
C ASN A 516 6.40 22.06 -13.43
N LYS A 517 7.21 22.79 -14.20
CA LYS A 517 7.60 24.16 -13.87
C LYS A 517 6.40 25.10 -13.75
N LEU A 518 5.48 25.08 -14.72
CA LEU A 518 4.29 25.92 -14.70
C LEU A 518 3.42 25.67 -13.47
N VAL A 519 3.15 24.39 -13.17
CA VAL A 519 2.34 23.99 -12.03
C VAL A 519 3.02 24.37 -10.71
N ARG A 520 4.32 24.09 -10.56
CA ARG A 520 5.09 24.43 -9.36
C ARG A 520 5.12 25.94 -9.14
N GLU A 521 5.42 26.74 -10.15
CA GLU A 521 5.43 28.20 -10.02
C GLU A 521 4.06 28.77 -9.68
N SER A 522 2.99 28.23 -10.27
CA SER A 522 1.62 28.69 -10.02
C SER A 522 1.20 28.42 -8.56
N ILE A 523 1.52 27.23 -8.05
CA ILE A 523 1.09 26.80 -6.71
C ILE A 523 2.01 27.35 -5.62
N PHE A 524 3.34 27.39 -5.85
CA PHE A 524 4.29 27.99 -4.93
C PHE A 524 4.02 29.47 -4.66
N LYS A 525 3.67 30.25 -5.71
CA LYS A 525 3.27 31.66 -5.55
C LYS A 525 2.03 31.83 -4.67
N ARG A 526 1.20 30.79 -4.54
CA ARG A 526 -0.10 30.86 -3.87
C ARG A 526 -0.08 30.24 -2.47
N PHE A 527 0.70 29.20 -2.27
CA PHE A 527 0.69 28.35 -1.07
C PHE A 527 2.11 27.97 -0.58
N PRO A 528 3.02 28.94 -0.37
CA PRO A 528 4.40 28.62 0.01
C PRO A 528 4.48 27.89 1.36
N ASP A 529 3.65 28.29 2.33
CA ASP A 529 3.65 27.72 3.68
C ASP A 529 3.05 26.31 3.70
N GLU A 530 2.03 26.04 2.88
CA GLU A 530 1.44 24.71 2.78
C GLU A 530 2.41 23.70 2.15
N LEU A 531 3.18 24.11 1.15
CA LEU A 531 4.06 23.23 0.40
C LEU A 531 5.35 22.85 1.16
N GLN A 532 5.71 23.59 2.22
CA GLN A 532 6.87 23.27 3.06
C GLN A 532 6.74 21.91 3.77
N PHE A 533 5.51 21.45 4.00
CA PHE A 533 5.22 20.22 4.74
C PHE A 533 4.74 19.08 3.82
N TYR A 534 5.12 19.13 2.54
CA TYR A 534 4.68 18.18 1.53
C TYR A 534 5.87 17.61 0.75
N SER A 535 5.86 16.30 0.53
CA SER A 535 6.68 15.66 -0.51
C SER A 535 5.85 15.54 -1.77
N SER A 536 6.35 16.09 -2.89
CA SER A 536 5.66 15.99 -4.18
C SER A 536 6.23 14.87 -5.02
N ILE A 537 5.36 14.23 -5.81
CA ILE A 537 5.80 13.30 -6.86
C ILE A 537 6.42 14.03 -8.07
N LEU A 538 6.35 15.36 -8.13
CA LEU A 538 6.98 16.20 -9.16
C LEU A 538 8.42 16.60 -8.83
N GLU A 539 8.92 16.26 -7.64
CA GLU A 539 10.26 16.65 -7.17
C GLU A 539 11.38 15.69 -7.60
N GLN A 540 11.08 14.65 -8.37
CA GLN A 540 12.08 13.68 -8.85
C GLN A 540 12.97 14.18 -10.01
N GLU A 541 12.90 15.46 -10.38
CA GLU A 541 13.94 16.07 -11.21
C GLU A 541 15.13 16.43 -10.30
N GLU A 542 16.09 15.51 -10.17
CA GLU A 542 17.42 15.80 -9.60
C GLU A 542 18.04 17.00 -10.34
N GLU A 543 18.42 18.04 -9.60
CA GLU A 543 19.48 18.97 -10.01
C GLU A 543 20.87 18.37 -9.72
#